data_AF-O75225-F1
#
_entry.id   AF-O75225-F1
#
_cell.length_a   1.000
_cell.length_b   1.000
_cell.length_c   1.000
_cell.angle_alpha   90.00
_cell.angle_beta   90.00
_cell.angle_gamma   90.00
#
_symmetry.space_group_name_H-M   'P 1'
#
loop_
_entity.id
_entity.type
_entity.pdbx_description
1 polymer ?
#
loop_
_entity_poly.entity_id
_entity_poly.type
_entity_poly.pdbx_seq_one_letter_code
_entity_poly.pdbx_strand_id
1 'polypeptide(L)'
;ALIQFFQIFPEYKNNDFYVTGESYAGKYVPAIAHLIHSLNPVREVKINLNGIAIGDGYSDPESIIGGYAEFLYQIGLLDEKQKKYFQKQCHECIEHIRKQNWFEAFEILDKLLDGDLTSDPSYFQNVTGCSNYYNFLRCTEPEDQLYYVKFLSLPEVRQAIHVGNQTFNDGTIVEKYLREDTVQSVKPWLTEIMNNYKVLIYNGQLDIIVAAALTERSLMGMDWKGSQEYKKAEKKVWKIFKSDSEVAGYIRQAGDFHQVIIRGGGHILPYDQPLRAFDMINRFIYGKGWDPYVG
;
A
#
# COMPACT_ATOMS: atom_id res chain seq x y z
N ALA A 1 10.06 0.87 20.05
CA ALA A 1 9.03 1.93 19.93
C ALA A 1 7.72 1.55 20.62
N LEU A 2 6.89 0.63 20.10
CA LEU A 2 5.54 0.38 20.63
C LEU A 2 5.48 -0.02 22.12
N ILE A 3 6.39 -0.88 22.58
CA ILE A 3 6.45 -1.23 24.01
C ILE A 3 6.68 0.01 24.89
N GLN A 4 7.59 0.89 24.48
CA GLN A 4 7.86 2.14 25.19
C GLN A 4 6.66 3.10 25.13
N PHE A 5 5.97 3.17 23.98
CA PHE A 5 4.74 3.95 23.86
C PHE A 5 3.70 3.52 24.90
N PHE A 6 3.41 2.23 25.03
CA PHE A 6 2.45 1.73 26.03
C PHE A 6 2.95 1.79 27.48
N GLN A 7 4.26 1.99 27.70
CA GLN A 7 4.79 2.30 29.03
C GLN A 7 4.57 3.77 29.40
N ILE A 8 4.70 4.67 28.43
CA ILE A 8 4.49 6.12 28.63
C ILE A 8 3.00 6.47 28.68
N PHE A 9 2.17 5.77 27.88
CA PHE A 9 0.72 5.98 27.77
C PHE A 9 -0.06 4.70 28.11
N PRO A 10 -0.01 4.24 29.37
CA PRO A 10 -0.65 2.99 29.79
C PRO A 10 -2.18 2.98 29.62
N GLU A 11 -2.83 4.15 29.59
CA GLU A 11 -4.26 4.32 29.37
C GLU A 11 -4.75 3.75 28.02
N TYR A 12 -3.86 3.62 27.02
CA TYR A 12 -4.19 3.07 25.71
C TYR A 12 -3.95 1.57 25.59
N LYS A 13 -3.37 0.91 26.61
CA LYS A 13 -2.95 -0.50 26.53
C LYS A 13 -4.09 -1.48 26.20
N ASN A 14 -5.30 -1.16 26.67
CA ASN A 14 -6.48 -2.01 26.48
C ASN A 14 -7.30 -1.67 25.24
N ASN A 15 -6.95 -0.59 24.52
CA ASN A 15 -7.68 -0.21 23.31
C ASN A 15 -7.42 -1.23 22.20
N ASP A 16 -8.37 -1.34 21.28
CA ASP A 16 -8.14 -2.08 20.04
C ASP A 16 -7.02 -1.40 19.25
N PHE A 17 -5.95 -2.16 18.99
CA PHE A 17 -4.78 -1.67 18.29
C PHE A 17 -4.82 -2.11 16.84
N TYR A 18 -4.66 -1.16 15.92
CA TYR A 18 -4.57 -1.40 14.49
C TYR A 18 -3.24 -0.90 13.96
N VAL A 19 -2.61 -1.67 13.07
CA VAL A 19 -1.41 -1.23 12.34
C VAL A 19 -1.84 -0.85 10.92
N THR A 20 -1.59 0.40 10.53
CA THR A 20 -2.00 0.90 9.22
C THR A 20 -0.85 1.55 8.49
N GLY A 21 -0.87 1.52 7.16
CA GLY A 21 0.14 2.17 6.33
C GLY A 21 -0.17 2.09 4.84
N GLU A 22 0.62 2.80 4.04
CA GLU A 22 0.47 2.90 2.59
C GLU A 22 1.78 2.53 1.87
N SER A 23 1.70 2.12 0.61
CA SER A 23 2.88 1.92 -0.26
C SER A 23 3.83 0.85 0.26
N TYR A 24 5.11 1.18 0.49
CA TYR A 24 6.11 0.30 1.10
C TYR A 24 5.71 -0.19 2.50
N ALA A 25 4.77 0.48 3.17
CA ALA A 25 4.19 -0.05 4.40
C ALA A 25 3.38 -1.35 4.18
N GLY A 26 3.12 -1.75 2.92
CA GLY A 26 2.75 -3.11 2.56
C GLY A 26 3.75 -4.18 3.05
N LYS A 27 5.00 -3.79 3.36
CA LYS A 27 6.00 -4.60 4.08
C LYS A 27 6.00 -4.34 5.58
N TYR A 28 6.03 -3.07 5.98
CA TYR A 28 6.13 -2.70 7.40
C TYR A 28 4.93 -3.18 8.21
N VAL A 29 3.71 -3.03 7.69
CA VAL A 29 2.48 -3.37 8.41
C VAL A 29 2.40 -4.87 8.68
N PRO A 30 2.57 -5.79 7.70
CA PRO A 30 2.64 -7.22 7.99
C PRO A 30 3.79 -7.59 8.92
N ALA A 31 4.97 -7.01 8.76
CA ALA A 31 6.13 -7.32 9.61
C ALA A 31 5.89 -6.94 11.07
N ILE A 32 5.35 -5.75 11.33
CA ILE A 32 5.00 -5.27 12.68
C ILE A 32 3.89 -6.15 13.27
N ALA A 33 2.82 -6.41 12.52
CA ALA A 33 1.71 -7.23 12.99
C ALA A 33 2.15 -8.67 13.30
N HIS A 34 2.97 -9.27 12.43
CA HIS A 34 3.55 -10.60 12.64
C HIS A 34 4.41 -10.62 13.90
N LEU A 35 5.28 -9.63 14.09
CA LEU A 35 6.09 -9.53 15.30
C LEU A 35 5.25 -9.43 16.58
N ILE A 36 4.16 -8.65 16.55
CA ILE A 36 3.20 -8.57 17.68
C ILE A 36 2.54 -9.93 17.90
N HIS A 37 2.04 -10.56 16.84
CA HIS A 37 1.41 -11.88 16.89
C HIS A 37 2.32 -12.93 17.54
N SER A 38 3.57 -13.06 17.08
CA SER A 38 4.51 -14.06 17.58
C SER A 38 4.99 -13.79 19.00
N LEU A 39 5.08 -12.52 19.42
CA LEU A 39 5.62 -12.16 20.73
C LEU A 39 4.57 -12.04 21.83
N ASN A 40 3.31 -11.75 21.50
CA ASN A 40 2.22 -11.63 22.47
C ASN A 40 2.04 -12.85 23.41
N PRO A 41 2.22 -14.11 22.97
CA PRO A 41 2.13 -15.27 23.85
C PRO A 41 3.23 -15.34 24.93
N VAL A 42 4.40 -14.77 24.66
CA VAL A 42 5.60 -14.92 25.51
C VAL A 42 5.99 -13.64 26.25
N ARG A 43 5.38 -12.49 25.93
CA ARG A 43 5.68 -11.20 26.57
C ARG A 43 4.67 -10.81 27.63
N GLU A 44 5.18 -10.15 28.68
CA GLU A 44 4.35 -9.56 29.75
C GLU A 44 3.53 -8.36 29.24
N VAL A 45 4.17 -7.48 28.46
CA VAL A 45 3.48 -6.37 27.80
C VAL A 45 2.91 -6.86 26.48
N LYS A 46 1.62 -7.21 26.51
CA LYS A 46 0.84 -7.58 25.33
C LYS A 46 0.29 -6.34 24.64
N ILE A 47 0.21 -6.40 23.32
CA ILE A 47 -0.46 -5.39 22.48
C ILE A 47 -1.75 -6.01 21.96
N ASN A 48 -2.88 -5.33 22.19
CA ASN A 48 -4.22 -5.79 21.80
C ASN A 48 -4.47 -5.60 20.28
N LEU A 49 -3.66 -6.26 19.45
CA LEU A 49 -3.76 -6.22 17.99
C LEU A 49 -5.12 -6.79 17.53
N ASN A 50 -5.92 -5.95 16.89
CA ASN A 50 -7.25 -6.30 16.39
C ASN A 50 -7.30 -6.39 14.86
N GLY A 51 -6.41 -5.69 14.15
CA GLY A 51 -6.35 -5.78 12.70
C GLY A 51 -5.28 -4.91 12.06
N ILE A 52 -5.23 -4.99 10.74
CA ILE A 52 -4.36 -4.16 9.92
C ILE A 52 -5.13 -3.53 8.74
N ALA A 53 -4.68 -2.37 8.28
CA ALA A 53 -5.16 -1.76 7.05
C ALA A 53 -3.98 -1.32 6.18
N ILE A 54 -3.97 -1.73 4.91
CA ILE A 54 -2.87 -1.45 3.98
C ILE A 54 -3.44 -0.78 2.74
N GLY A 55 -3.02 0.46 2.48
CA GLY A 55 -3.32 1.20 1.25
C GLY A 55 -2.26 0.98 0.20
N ASP A 56 -2.66 0.64 -1.02
CA ASP A 56 -1.79 0.61 -2.20
C ASP A 56 -0.46 -0.10 -1.90
N GLY A 57 -0.56 -1.25 -1.22
CA GLY A 57 0.53 -1.85 -0.45
C GLY A 57 1.41 -2.82 -1.21
N TYR A 58 2.70 -2.50 -1.31
CA TYR A 58 3.69 -3.34 -1.95
C TYR A 58 4.13 -4.49 -1.02
N SER A 59 3.62 -5.71 -1.25
CA SER A 59 3.79 -6.84 -0.33
C SER A 59 4.24 -8.16 -0.99
N ASP A 60 3.89 -8.38 -2.26
CA ASP A 60 4.30 -9.55 -3.04
C ASP A 60 4.92 -9.15 -4.39
N PRO A 61 6.21 -8.76 -4.41
CA PRO A 61 6.87 -8.21 -5.58
C PRO A 61 6.73 -9.06 -6.83
N GLU A 62 6.91 -10.38 -6.74
CA GLU A 62 6.82 -11.28 -7.90
C GLU A 62 5.44 -11.22 -8.58
N SER A 63 4.35 -11.25 -7.79
CA SER A 63 2.99 -11.16 -8.33
C SER A 63 2.70 -9.79 -8.93
N ILE A 64 3.11 -8.73 -8.23
CA ILE A 64 2.91 -7.33 -8.66
C ILE A 64 3.68 -7.04 -9.95
N ILE A 65 4.98 -7.35 -9.98
CA ILE A 65 5.86 -7.14 -11.13
C ILE A 65 5.36 -7.89 -12.35
N GLY A 66 4.87 -9.12 -12.17
CA GLY A 66 4.34 -9.93 -13.26
C GLY A 66 3.06 -9.40 -13.90
N GLY A 67 2.41 -8.38 -13.31
CA GLY A 67 1.19 -7.78 -13.83
C GLY A 67 1.37 -6.44 -14.56
N TYR A 68 2.49 -5.72 -14.37
CA TYR A 68 2.63 -4.34 -14.86
C TYR A 68 2.43 -4.20 -16.37
N ALA A 69 3.07 -5.05 -17.17
CA ALA A 69 3.04 -4.91 -18.63
C ALA A 69 1.62 -5.01 -19.19
N GLU A 70 0.80 -5.94 -18.68
CA GLU A 70 -0.60 -6.08 -19.09
C GLU A 70 -1.45 -4.92 -18.59
N PHE A 71 -1.27 -4.52 -17.33
CA PHE A 71 -2.00 -3.40 -16.73
C PHE A 71 -1.78 -2.09 -17.51
N LEU A 72 -0.52 -1.71 -17.71
CA LEU A 72 -0.16 -0.47 -18.41
C LEU A 72 -0.64 -0.47 -19.88
N TYR A 73 -0.64 -1.62 -20.53
CA TYR A 73 -1.25 -1.79 -21.85
C TYR A 73 -2.77 -1.58 -21.82
N GLN A 74 -3.48 -2.21 -20.87
CA GLN A 74 -4.95 -2.15 -20.75
C GLN A 74 -5.47 -0.73 -20.48
N ILE A 75 -4.70 0.10 -19.77
CA ILE A 75 -5.04 1.50 -19.52
C ILE A 75 -4.53 2.46 -20.60
N GLY A 76 -3.93 1.93 -21.67
CA GLY A 76 -3.54 2.70 -22.86
C GLY A 76 -2.23 3.47 -22.73
N LEU A 77 -1.39 3.17 -21.73
CA LEU A 77 -0.09 3.81 -21.55
C LEU A 77 1.04 3.14 -22.35
N LEU A 78 0.85 1.89 -22.76
CA LEU A 78 1.81 1.17 -23.61
C LEU A 78 1.15 0.66 -24.89
N ASP A 79 1.90 0.70 -25.99
CA ASP A 79 1.59 -0.05 -27.20
C ASP A 79 2.06 -1.51 -27.12
N GLU A 80 1.80 -2.30 -28.16
CA GLU A 80 2.20 -3.72 -28.23
C GLU A 80 3.72 -3.95 -28.18
N LYS A 81 4.54 -3.03 -28.71
CA LYS A 81 6.00 -3.16 -28.68
C LYS A 81 6.54 -2.84 -27.29
N GLN A 82 6.06 -1.76 -26.70
CA GLN A 82 6.40 -1.30 -25.37
C GLN A 82 5.95 -2.34 -24.32
N LYS A 83 4.73 -2.88 -24.43
CA LYS A 83 4.24 -3.99 -23.60
C LYS A 83 5.19 -5.19 -23.62
N LYS A 84 5.62 -5.64 -24.81
CA LYS A 84 6.54 -6.79 -24.94
C LYS A 84 7.89 -6.53 -24.29
N TYR A 85 8.43 -5.31 -24.44
CA TYR A 85 9.66 -4.91 -23.76
C TYR A 85 9.46 -4.91 -22.25
N PHE A 86 8.41 -4.26 -21.75
CA PHE A 86 8.09 -4.18 -20.33
C PHE A 86 7.93 -5.58 -19.73
N GLN A 87 7.19 -6.47 -20.40
CA GLN A 87 7.00 -7.85 -19.97
C GLN A 87 8.32 -8.63 -19.90
N LYS A 88 9.22 -8.42 -20.86
CA LYS A 88 10.55 -9.05 -20.83
C LYS A 88 11.35 -8.61 -19.61
N GLN A 89 11.36 -7.31 -19.29
CA GLN A 89 12.06 -6.77 -18.12
C GLN A 89 11.44 -7.25 -16.81
N CYS A 90 10.10 -7.31 -16.71
CA CYS A 90 9.41 -7.93 -15.58
C CYS A 90 9.82 -9.39 -15.37
N HIS A 91 9.88 -10.20 -16.44
CA HIS A 91 10.32 -11.59 -16.32
C HIS A 91 11.78 -11.70 -15.86
N GLU A 92 12.67 -10.88 -16.39
CA GLU A 92 14.07 -10.85 -15.99
C GLU A 92 14.23 -10.48 -14.51
N CYS A 93 13.53 -9.44 -14.05
CA CYS A 93 13.45 -9.04 -12.64
C CYS A 93 12.97 -10.19 -11.75
N ILE A 94 11.88 -10.87 -12.12
CA ILE A 94 11.34 -12.02 -11.38
C ILE A 94 12.35 -13.19 -11.33
N GLU A 95 13.08 -13.44 -12.40
CA GLU A 95 14.13 -14.48 -12.40
C GLU A 95 15.28 -14.13 -11.45
N HIS A 96 15.65 -12.85 -11.34
CA HIS A 96 16.61 -12.38 -10.34
C HIS A 96 16.06 -12.52 -8.91
N ILE A 97 14.79 -12.17 -8.67
CA ILE A 97 14.10 -12.38 -7.38
C ILE A 97 14.17 -13.85 -6.97
N ARG A 98 13.82 -14.78 -7.88
CA ARG A 98 13.84 -16.22 -7.59
C ARG A 98 15.23 -16.76 -7.29
N LYS A 99 16.27 -16.14 -7.83
CA LYS A 99 17.68 -16.46 -7.56
C LYS A 99 18.24 -15.75 -6.34
N GLN A 100 17.46 -14.91 -5.67
CA GLN A 100 17.88 -14.05 -4.57
C GLN A 100 18.94 -13.01 -4.95
N ASN A 101 18.99 -12.65 -6.23
CA ASN A 101 19.84 -11.59 -6.76
C ASN A 101 19.09 -10.26 -6.62
N TRP A 102 18.89 -9.83 -5.37
CA TRP A 102 17.97 -8.74 -5.02
C TRP A 102 18.38 -7.39 -5.61
N PHE A 103 19.68 -7.11 -5.60
CA PHE A 103 20.21 -5.86 -6.11
C PHE A 103 19.95 -5.72 -7.61
N GLU A 104 20.24 -6.76 -8.39
CA GLU A 104 19.96 -6.77 -9.84
C GLU A 104 18.47 -6.68 -10.15
N ALA A 105 17.62 -7.36 -9.37
CA ALA A 105 16.18 -7.25 -9.51
C ALA A 105 15.68 -5.83 -9.27
N PHE A 106 16.17 -5.17 -8.21
CA PHE A 106 15.85 -3.78 -7.90
C PHE A 106 16.29 -2.85 -9.03
N GLU A 107 17.52 -2.98 -9.51
CA GLU A 107 18.07 -2.16 -10.61
C GLU A 107 17.25 -2.27 -11.90
N ILE A 108 16.64 -3.43 -12.19
CA ILE A 108 15.75 -3.58 -13.34
C ILE A 108 14.42 -2.85 -13.09
N LEU A 109 13.84 -3.02 -11.91
CA LEU A 109 12.54 -2.43 -11.58
C LEU A 109 12.63 -0.89 -11.56
N ASP A 110 13.69 -0.35 -10.95
CA ASP A 110 13.94 1.08 -10.88
C ASP A 110 14.06 1.69 -12.28
N LYS A 111 14.90 1.12 -13.15
CA LYS A 111 15.04 1.58 -14.55
C LYS A 111 13.73 1.54 -15.32
N LEU A 112 12.84 0.62 -14.97
CA LEU A 112 11.62 0.37 -15.70
C LEU A 112 10.49 1.34 -15.30
N LEU A 113 10.37 1.67 -14.02
CA LEU A 113 9.26 2.45 -13.46
C LEU A 113 9.70 3.77 -12.81
N ASP A 114 10.55 3.72 -11.79
CA ASP A 114 10.82 4.84 -10.89
C ASP A 114 11.96 5.71 -11.42
N GLY A 115 13.18 5.19 -11.39
CA GLY A 115 14.36 5.74 -12.06
C GLY A 115 15.17 6.70 -11.21
N ASP A 116 14.71 7.00 -10.00
CA ASP A 116 15.30 7.98 -9.09
C ASP A 116 16.72 7.59 -8.62
N LEU A 117 17.04 6.29 -8.59
CA LEU A 117 18.32 5.77 -8.09
C LEU A 117 19.28 5.28 -9.17
N THR A 118 18.77 4.90 -10.36
CA THR A 118 19.58 4.21 -11.38
C THR A 118 19.40 4.76 -12.79
N SER A 119 18.32 5.48 -13.11
CA SER A 119 18.13 6.14 -14.41
C SER A 119 17.09 7.25 -14.37
N ASP A 120 17.51 8.50 -14.49
CA ASP A 120 16.60 9.64 -14.64
C ASP A 120 16.68 10.16 -16.10
N PRO A 121 15.66 9.95 -16.96
CA PRO A 121 14.33 9.39 -16.68
C PRO A 121 14.21 7.86 -16.84
N SER A 122 13.24 7.23 -16.16
CA SER A 122 12.90 5.80 -16.29
C SER A 122 12.33 5.44 -17.67
N TYR A 123 12.24 4.15 -18.00
CA TYR A 123 11.58 3.69 -19.23
C TYR A 123 10.12 4.13 -19.27
N PHE A 124 9.38 3.97 -18.16
CA PHE A 124 7.99 4.42 -18.03
C PHE A 124 7.85 5.91 -18.39
N GLN A 125 8.68 6.78 -17.80
CA GLN A 125 8.63 8.21 -18.09
C GLN A 125 8.97 8.51 -19.56
N ASN A 126 9.97 7.82 -20.13
CA ASN A 126 10.35 7.99 -21.53
C ASN A 126 9.22 7.64 -22.51
N VAL A 127 8.44 6.60 -22.24
CA VAL A 127 7.38 6.14 -23.17
C VAL A 127 6.03 6.81 -22.94
N THR A 128 5.75 7.27 -21.74
CA THR A 128 4.47 7.93 -21.39
C THR A 128 4.56 9.46 -21.42
N GLY A 129 5.77 10.02 -21.27
CA GLY A 129 5.98 11.45 -21.09
C GLY A 129 5.61 11.98 -19.69
N CYS A 130 5.26 11.10 -18.76
CA CYS A 130 4.75 11.44 -17.43
C CYS A 130 5.64 10.78 -16.37
N SER A 131 6.10 11.55 -15.38
CA SER A 131 6.92 11.01 -14.28
C SER A 131 6.06 10.52 -13.12
N ASN A 132 4.84 11.03 -12.97
CA ASN A 132 3.95 10.66 -11.88
C ASN A 132 3.25 9.32 -12.16
N TYR A 133 3.61 8.31 -11.38
CA TYR A 133 2.99 6.99 -11.36
C TYR A 133 2.02 6.80 -10.16
N TYR A 134 1.81 7.82 -9.34
CA TYR A 134 0.85 7.77 -8.22
C TYR A 134 -0.58 8.07 -8.65
N ASN A 135 -0.79 8.77 -9.76
CA ASN A 135 -2.13 9.01 -10.30
C ASN A 135 -2.05 9.25 -11.80
N PHE A 136 -2.50 8.28 -12.61
CA PHE A 136 -2.35 8.35 -14.07
C PHE A 136 -3.12 9.47 -14.77
N LEU A 137 -3.94 10.24 -14.05
CA LEU A 137 -4.57 11.46 -14.57
C LEU A 137 -3.64 12.69 -14.51
N ARG A 138 -2.51 12.60 -13.84
CA ARG A 138 -1.55 13.68 -13.63
C ARG A 138 -0.17 13.22 -14.09
N CYS A 139 0.56 14.05 -14.84
CA CYS A 139 1.91 13.69 -15.31
C CYS A 139 3.02 14.09 -14.35
N THR A 140 2.76 14.99 -13.42
CA THR A 140 3.67 15.41 -12.35
C THR A 140 2.96 15.31 -11.01
N GLU A 141 3.72 15.15 -9.93
CA GLU A 141 3.16 15.22 -8.59
C GLU A 141 2.64 16.63 -8.28
N PRO A 142 1.52 16.75 -7.55
CA PRO A 142 1.02 18.04 -7.09
C PRO A 142 1.99 18.73 -6.12
N GLU A 143 2.30 20.01 -6.34
CA GLU A 143 3.25 20.77 -5.50
C GLU A 143 2.79 20.88 -4.04
N ASP A 144 1.48 20.90 -3.81
CA ASP A 144 0.88 21.01 -2.49
C ASP A 144 1.16 19.79 -1.58
N GLN A 145 1.50 18.63 -2.15
CA GLN A 145 1.98 17.48 -1.38
C GLN A 145 3.30 17.75 -0.66
N LEU A 146 4.09 18.76 -1.08
CA LEU A 146 5.36 19.11 -0.45
C LEU A 146 5.27 20.30 0.53
N TYR A 147 4.10 20.93 0.66
CA TYR A 147 3.94 22.12 1.50
C TYR A 147 4.24 21.86 2.99
N TYR A 148 3.99 20.64 3.46
CA TYR A 148 4.23 20.28 4.86
C TYR A 148 5.71 20.35 5.25
N VAL A 149 6.65 20.13 4.31
CA VAL A 149 8.10 20.18 4.58
C VAL A 149 8.52 21.59 5.03
N LYS A 150 8.00 22.62 4.35
CA LYS A 150 8.23 24.02 4.72
C LYS A 150 7.62 24.32 6.10
N PHE A 151 6.40 23.84 6.35
CA PHE A 151 5.73 24.00 7.64
C PHE A 151 6.52 23.34 8.81
N LEU A 152 6.97 22.10 8.63
CA LEU A 152 7.77 21.37 9.64
C LEU A 152 9.15 22.02 9.89
N SER A 153 9.61 22.88 8.99
CA SER A 153 10.89 23.58 9.12
C SER A 153 10.78 24.88 9.95
N LEU A 154 9.57 25.36 10.24
CA LEU A 154 9.36 26.58 11.03
C LEU A 154 9.87 26.41 12.48
N PRO A 155 10.61 27.37 13.05
CA PRO A 155 11.15 27.27 14.41
C PRO A 155 10.09 26.95 15.48
N GLU A 156 8.94 27.62 15.41
CA GLU A 156 7.82 27.44 16.32
C GLU A 156 7.20 26.05 16.21
N VAL A 157 7.10 25.50 15.01
CA VAL A 157 6.59 24.13 14.78
C VAL A 157 7.57 23.12 15.34
N ARG A 158 8.87 23.26 15.01
CA ARG A 158 9.93 22.39 15.52
C ARG A 158 10.01 22.38 17.04
N GLN A 159 9.86 23.55 17.66
CA GLN A 159 9.79 23.69 19.11
C GLN A 159 8.56 22.95 19.66
N ALA A 160 7.39 23.12 19.04
CA ALA A 160 6.14 22.51 19.49
C ALA A 160 6.11 20.98 19.38
N ILE A 161 6.80 20.39 18.39
CA ILE A 161 6.89 18.91 18.22
C ILE A 161 8.13 18.30 18.89
N HIS A 162 8.90 19.09 19.65
CA HIS A 162 10.03 18.63 20.47
C HIS A 162 11.14 17.87 19.71
N VAL A 163 11.41 18.21 18.44
CA VAL A 163 12.45 17.54 17.62
C VAL A 163 13.88 18.01 17.91
N GLY A 164 14.04 19.03 18.76
CA GLY A 164 15.34 19.61 19.10
C GLY A 164 16.10 20.08 17.84
N ASN A 165 17.35 19.63 17.70
CA ASN A 165 18.22 20.01 16.59
C ASN A 165 18.12 19.09 15.37
N GLN A 166 17.20 18.11 15.36
CA GLN A 166 17.07 17.17 14.25
C GLN A 166 16.51 17.86 13.00
N THR A 167 17.14 17.67 11.85
CA THR A 167 16.66 18.17 10.56
C THR A 167 15.66 17.18 9.96
N PHE A 168 14.69 17.69 9.21
CA PHE A 168 13.80 16.86 8.41
C PHE A 168 14.61 16.11 7.33
N ASN A 169 14.27 14.85 7.08
CA ASN A 169 14.81 14.03 5.99
C ASN A 169 13.64 13.32 5.31
N ASP A 170 13.69 13.25 3.98
CA ASP A 170 12.68 12.66 3.10
C ASP A 170 12.79 11.14 2.96
N GLY A 171 13.88 10.54 3.42
CA GLY A 171 14.09 9.09 3.41
C GLY A 171 14.93 8.56 2.24
N THR A 172 15.40 9.40 1.32
CA THR A 172 16.18 8.96 0.13
C THR A 172 17.44 8.15 0.51
N ILE A 173 18.10 8.50 1.62
CA ILE A 173 19.25 7.73 2.12
C ILE A 173 18.82 6.35 2.61
N VAL A 174 17.67 6.25 3.28
CA VAL A 174 17.14 4.99 3.81
C VAL A 174 16.78 4.06 2.66
N GLU A 175 16.09 4.56 1.65
CA GLU A 175 15.78 3.83 0.42
C GLU A 175 17.02 3.25 -0.24
N LYS A 176 18.09 4.04 -0.37
CA LYS A 176 19.37 3.56 -0.92
C LYS A 176 19.92 2.33 -0.18
N TYR A 177 19.72 2.25 1.13
CA TYR A 177 20.16 1.09 1.93
C TYR A 177 19.14 -0.06 1.94
N LEU A 178 17.89 0.19 1.57
CA LEU A 178 16.80 -0.81 1.55
C LEU A 178 16.50 -1.37 0.14
N ARG A 179 17.30 -1.03 -0.88
CA ARG A 179 17.12 -1.50 -2.28
C ARG A 179 16.87 -3.00 -2.40
N GLU A 180 17.68 -3.81 -1.71
CA GLU A 180 17.52 -5.26 -1.73
C GLU A 180 16.27 -5.74 -0.99
N ASP A 181 15.84 -5.03 0.06
CA ASP A 181 14.59 -5.38 0.74
C ASP A 181 13.41 -5.17 -0.20
N THR A 182 13.39 -4.09 -0.99
CA THR A 182 12.26 -3.72 -1.87
C THR A 182 11.70 -4.92 -2.62
N VAL A 183 12.52 -5.75 -3.23
CA VAL A 183 12.09 -6.90 -4.05
C VAL A 183 11.84 -8.20 -3.28
N GLN A 184 12.06 -8.22 -1.96
CA GLN A 184 11.75 -9.36 -1.09
C GLN A 184 10.25 -9.39 -0.71
N SER A 185 9.67 -10.58 -0.71
CA SER A 185 8.24 -10.78 -0.39
C SER A 185 7.99 -10.88 1.11
N VAL A 186 6.97 -10.19 1.60
CA VAL A 186 6.42 -10.38 2.96
C VAL A 186 5.11 -11.16 2.95
N LYS A 187 4.76 -11.76 1.80
CA LYS A 187 3.52 -12.54 1.63
C LYS A 187 3.30 -13.59 2.73
N PRO A 188 4.31 -14.35 3.22
CA PRO A 188 4.09 -15.32 4.30
C PRO A 188 3.56 -14.68 5.60
N TRP A 189 4.12 -13.53 5.99
CA TRP A 189 3.67 -12.80 7.17
C TRP A 189 2.26 -12.23 6.97
N LEU A 190 1.97 -11.69 5.79
CA LEU A 190 0.62 -11.21 5.48
C LEU A 190 -0.41 -12.33 5.53
N THR A 191 -0.09 -13.51 4.97
CA THR A 191 -0.95 -14.70 5.05
C THR A 191 -1.26 -15.11 6.49
N GLU A 192 -0.25 -15.14 7.36
CA GLU A 192 -0.44 -15.47 8.78
C GLU A 192 -1.35 -14.45 9.48
N ILE A 193 -1.19 -13.16 9.17
CA ILE A 193 -2.05 -12.12 9.73
C ILE A 193 -3.48 -12.21 9.22
N MET A 194 -3.69 -12.49 7.92
CA MET A 194 -5.01 -12.74 7.34
C MET A 194 -5.71 -13.97 7.95
N ASN A 195 -4.95 -14.94 8.47
CA ASN A 195 -5.51 -16.10 9.15
C ASN A 195 -5.98 -15.80 10.58
N ASN A 196 -5.50 -14.73 11.21
CA ASN A 196 -5.68 -14.51 12.64
C ASN A 196 -6.37 -13.18 13.01
N TYR A 197 -6.41 -12.20 12.11
CA TYR A 197 -6.88 -10.84 12.41
C TYR A 197 -7.79 -10.28 11.31
N LYS A 198 -8.45 -9.15 11.61
CA LYS A 198 -9.12 -8.34 10.59
C LYS A 198 -8.10 -7.71 9.67
N VAL A 199 -8.32 -7.80 8.36
CA VAL A 199 -7.41 -7.24 7.36
C VAL A 199 -8.21 -6.45 6.34
N LEU A 200 -7.83 -5.18 6.16
CA LEU A 200 -8.29 -4.34 5.07
C LEU A 200 -7.12 -4.11 4.10
N ILE A 201 -7.29 -4.49 2.85
CA ILE A 201 -6.40 -4.07 1.76
C ILE A 201 -7.22 -3.16 0.86
N TYR A 202 -6.73 -1.94 0.65
CA TYR A 202 -7.42 -0.97 -0.18
C TYR A 202 -6.50 -0.39 -1.23
N ASN A 203 -7.06 -0.02 -2.39
CA ASN A 203 -6.31 0.60 -3.48
C ASN A 203 -7.05 1.82 -4.03
N GLY A 204 -6.29 2.83 -4.43
CA GLY A 204 -6.74 3.86 -5.35
C GLY A 204 -6.97 3.26 -6.74
N GLN A 205 -8.09 3.58 -7.37
CA GLN A 205 -8.37 3.13 -8.74
C GLN A 205 -7.36 3.67 -9.78
N LEU A 206 -6.75 4.82 -9.50
CA LEU A 206 -5.90 5.57 -10.41
C LEU A 206 -4.40 5.36 -10.16
N ASP A 207 -4.03 4.54 -9.17
CA ASP A 207 -2.63 4.21 -8.87
C ASP A 207 -2.02 3.34 -9.98
N ILE A 208 -0.77 3.62 -10.36
CA ILE A 208 0.02 2.75 -11.25
C ILE A 208 0.97 1.87 -10.44
N ILE A 209 1.71 2.44 -9.48
CA ILE A 209 2.84 1.74 -8.84
C ILE A 209 2.39 0.50 -8.08
N VAL A 210 1.23 0.55 -7.41
CA VAL A 210 0.62 -0.61 -6.76
C VAL A 210 -0.86 -0.70 -7.13
N ALA A 211 -1.12 -0.67 -8.44
CA ALA A 211 -2.47 -0.65 -8.98
C ALA A 211 -3.38 -1.77 -8.44
N ALA A 212 -4.68 -1.48 -8.34
CA ALA A 212 -5.69 -2.41 -7.84
C ALA A 212 -5.66 -3.79 -8.55
N ALA A 213 -5.38 -3.82 -9.86
CA ALA A 213 -5.27 -5.07 -10.63
C ALA A 213 -4.05 -5.92 -10.23
N LEU A 214 -2.93 -5.29 -9.83
CA LEU A 214 -1.72 -5.95 -9.38
C LEU A 214 -1.90 -6.52 -7.97
N THR A 215 -2.55 -5.75 -7.11
CA THR A 215 -2.94 -6.21 -5.77
C THR A 215 -3.92 -7.38 -5.85
N GLU A 216 -4.93 -7.31 -6.72
CA GLU A 216 -5.86 -8.42 -7.01
C GLU A 216 -5.11 -9.68 -7.48
N ARG A 217 -4.13 -9.52 -8.37
CA ARG A 217 -3.30 -10.62 -8.86
C ARG A 217 -2.56 -11.33 -7.72
N SER A 218 -1.97 -10.57 -6.79
CA SER A 218 -1.33 -11.11 -5.59
C SER A 218 -2.34 -11.88 -4.72
N LEU A 219 -3.46 -11.25 -4.38
CA LEU A 219 -4.50 -11.83 -3.51
C LEU A 219 -5.09 -13.13 -4.06
N MET A 220 -5.28 -13.22 -5.38
CA MET A 220 -5.80 -14.43 -6.03
C MET A 220 -4.81 -15.61 -5.97
N GLY A 221 -3.51 -15.31 -5.89
CA GLY A 221 -2.43 -16.28 -5.74
C GLY A 221 -2.09 -16.66 -4.28
N MET A 222 -2.63 -15.95 -3.29
CA MET A 222 -2.41 -16.23 -1.87
C MET A 222 -3.27 -17.40 -1.38
N ASP A 223 -2.68 -18.22 -0.49
CA ASP A 223 -3.38 -19.29 0.21
C ASP A 223 -3.49 -18.97 1.70
N TRP A 224 -4.70 -18.60 2.12
CA TRP A 224 -5.07 -18.27 3.49
C TRP A 224 -6.48 -18.85 3.75
N LYS A 225 -6.93 -18.89 5.01
CA LYS A 225 -8.15 -19.61 5.45
C LYS A 225 -9.41 -19.26 4.67
N GLY A 226 -9.54 -18.02 4.20
CA GLY A 226 -10.68 -17.53 3.42
C GLY A 226 -10.38 -17.36 1.93
N SER A 227 -9.26 -17.87 1.41
CA SER A 227 -8.88 -17.73 -0.01
C SER A 227 -9.94 -18.28 -0.97
N GLN A 228 -10.58 -19.41 -0.61
CA GLN A 228 -11.66 -20.02 -1.40
C GLN A 228 -12.97 -19.24 -1.34
N GLU A 229 -13.28 -18.64 -0.19
CA GLU A 229 -14.42 -17.74 -0.03
C GLU A 229 -14.19 -16.47 -0.87
N TYR A 230 -13.01 -15.87 -0.77
CA TYR A 230 -12.62 -14.68 -1.52
C TYR A 230 -12.73 -14.87 -3.04
N LYS A 231 -12.27 -16.02 -3.56
CA LYS A 231 -12.38 -16.36 -4.99
C LYS A 231 -13.82 -16.48 -5.49
N LYS A 232 -14.76 -16.80 -4.60
CA LYS A 232 -16.19 -16.93 -4.90
C LYS A 232 -16.98 -15.67 -4.56
N ALA A 233 -16.45 -14.81 -3.70
CA ALA A 233 -17.12 -13.63 -3.22
C ALA A 233 -17.34 -12.61 -4.35
N GLU A 234 -18.58 -12.15 -4.47
CA GLU A 234 -18.93 -11.12 -5.43
C GLU A 234 -18.39 -9.76 -4.99
N LYS A 235 -17.90 -8.99 -5.97
CA LYS A 235 -17.53 -7.59 -5.77
C LYS A 235 -18.81 -6.75 -5.74
N LYS A 236 -19.07 -6.09 -4.61
CA LYS A 236 -20.26 -5.25 -4.40
C LYS A 236 -19.92 -3.78 -4.67
N VAL A 237 -20.93 -3.04 -5.14
CA VAL A 237 -20.86 -1.58 -5.28
C VAL A 237 -21.04 -0.94 -3.91
N TRP A 238 -20.15 -0.01 -3.56
CA TRP A 238 -20.23 0.76 -2.32
C TRP A 238 -20.52 2.23 -2.61
N LYS A 239 -21.52 2.75 -1.91
CA LYS A 239 -21.87 4.18 -1.81
C LYS A 239 -21.83 4.57 -0.33
N ILE A 240 -21.50 5.82 -0.03
CA ILE A 240 -21.52 6.28 1.37
C ILE A 240 -22.97 6.48 1.80
N PHE A 241 -23.74 7.24 1.02
CA PHE A 241 -25.17 7.46 1.24
C PHE A 241 -25.99 6.87 0.10
N LYS A 242 -27.22 6.43 0.41
CA LYS A 242 -28.13 5.88 -0.60
C LYS A 242 -28.52 6.93 -1.65
N SER A 243 -28.53 8.20 -1.26
CA SER A 243 -28.80 9.36 -2.12
C SER A 243 -27.63 9.76 -3.02
N ASP A 244 -26.42 9.23 -2.80
CA ASP A 244 -25.26 9.59 -3.62
C ASP A 244 -25.52 9.20 -5.08
N SER A 245 -25.35 10.16 -5.99
CA SER A 245 -25.40 9.90 -7.43
C SER A 245 -24.21 9.05 -7.88
N GLU A 246 -23.04 9.28 -7.27
CA GLU A 246 -21.78 8.63 -7.60
C GLU A 246 -21.51 7.39 -6.74
N VAL A 247 -20.78 6.44 -7.30
CA VAL A 247 -20.21 5.29 -6.58
C VAL A 247 -18.93 5.73 -5.87
N ALA A 248 -18.79 5.37 -4.59
CA ALA A 248 -17.59 5.62 -3.80
C ALA A 248 -16.48 4.62 -4.16
N GLY A 249 -16.86 3.36 -4.40
CA GLY A 249 -15.93 2.33 -4.78
C GLY A 249 -16.57 0.96 -4.85
N TYR A 250 -15.73 -0.06 -4.69
CA TYR A 250 -16.13 -1.46 -4.75
C TYR A 250 -15.51 -2.21 -3.58
N ILE A 251 -16.25 -3.15 -3.01
CA ILE A 251 -15.82 -3.98 -1.88
C ILE A 251 -15.98 -5.45 -2.24
N ARG A 252 -14.96 -6.26 -1.94
CA ARG A 252 -15.08 -7.71 -1.85
C ARG A 252 -14.68 -8.13 -0.43
N GLN A 253 -15.49 -8.97 0.20
CA GLN A 253 -15.28 -9.41 1.58
C GLN A 253 -15.27 -10.95 1.64
N ALA A 254 -14.38 -11.49 2.48
CA ALA A 254 -14.35 -12.90 2.84
C ALA A 254 -14.03 -13.03 4.33
N GLY A 255 -15.02 -13.41 5.15
CA GLY A 255 -14.94 -13.31 6.61
C GLY A 255 -14.48 -11.93 7.09
N ASP A 256 -13.36 -11.89 7.82
CA ASP A 256 -12.74 -10.67 8.37
C ASP A 256 -11.81 -9.92 7.38
N PHE A 257 -11.61 -10.46 6.18
CA PHE A 257 -10.81 -9.83 5.13
C PHE A 257 -11.68 -8.97 4.20
N HIS A 258 -11.19 -7.76 3.92
CA HIS A 258 -11.84 -6.77 3.07
C HIS A 258 -10.87 -6.27 2.00
N GLN A 259 -11.26 -6.37 0.72
CA GLN A 259 -10.58 -5.70 -0.38
C GLN A 259 -11.44 -4.54 -0.89
N VAL A 260 -10.94 -3.30 -0.80
CA VAL A 260 -11.66 -2.10 -1.23
C VAL A 260 -10.94 -1.40 -2.37
N ILE A 261 -11.68 -1.00 -3.40
CA ILE A 261 -11.17 -0.16 -4.48
C ILE A 261 -11.88 1.17 -4.39
N ILE A 262 -11.15 2.26 -4.17
CA ILE A 262 -11.74 3.61 -4.07
C ILE A 262 -11.67 4.30 -5.42
N ARG A 263 -12.85 4.60 -5.96
CA ARG A 263 -12.97 5.24 -7.27
C ARG A 263 -12.37 6.64 -7.22
N GLY A 264 -11.60 6.99 -8.26
CA GLY A 264 -11.00 8.33 -8.40
C GLY A 264 -9.90 8.67 -7.39
N GLY A 265 -9.42 7.71 -6.59
CA GLY A 265 -8.21 7.88 -5.76
C GLY A 265 -6.98 7.36 -6.49
N GLY A 266 -5.85 8.04 -6.38
CA GLY A 266 -4.53 7.50 -6.72
C GLY A 266 -3.85 6.83 -5.52
N HIS A 267 -2.53 6.77 -5.54
CA HIS A 267 -1.69 6.14 -4.53
C HIS A 267 -1.81 6.82 -3.16
N ILE A 268 -1.80 8.16 -3.12
CA ILE A 268 -2.01 8.94 -1.90
C ILE A 268 -3.52 9.10 -1.68
N LEU A 269 -4.16 7.99 -1.30
CA LEU A 269 -5.61 7.87 -1.38
C LEU A 269 -6.34 8.87 -0.48
N PRO A 270 -5.97 9.07 0.80
CA PRO A 270 -6.63 10.05 1.65
C PRO A 270 -6.53 11.49 1.14
N TYR A 271 -5.50 11.81 0.32
CA TYR A 271 -5.37 13.10 -0.35
C TYR A 271 -6.38 13.24 -1.50
N ASP A 272 -6.47 12.24 -2.38
CA ASP A 272 -7.35 12.31 -3.56
C ASP A 272 -8.84 12.11 -3.23
N GLN A 273 -9.18 11.30 -2.21
CA GLN A 273 -10.57 10.95 -1.85
C GLN A 273 -10.81 10.93 -0.33
N PRO A 274 -10.63 12.07 0.38
CA PRO A 274 -10.62 12.12 1.85
C PRO A 274 -11.90 11.59 2.50
N LEU A 275 -13.07 11.98 2.00
CA LEU A 275 -14.36 11.53 2.54
C LEU A 275 -14.55 10.01 2.40
N ARG A 276 -14.15 9.44 1.26
CA ARG A 276 -14.26 8.00 0.99
C ARG A 276 -13.27 7.22 1.83
N ALA A 277 -12.02 7.68 1.93
CA ALA A 277 -11.01 7.07 2.79
C ALA A 277 -11.47 7.05 4.26
N PHE A 278 -12.04 8.16 4.74
CA PHE A 278 -12.56 8.27 6.10
C PHE A 278 -13.75 7.34 6.36
N ASP A 279 -14.72 7.26 5.44
CA ASP A 279 -15.86 6.34 5.59
C ASP A 279 -15.39 4.88 5.59
N MET A 280 -14.50 4.51 4.65
CA MET A 280 -13.92 3.18 4.54
C MET A 280 -13.26 2.73 5.85
N ILE A 281 -12.34 3.55 6.40
CA ILE A 281 -11.60 3.16 7.61
C ILE A 281 -12.51 3.08 8.83
N ASN A 282 -13.52 3.96 8.93
CA ASN A 282 -14.52 3.91 10.01
C ASN A 282 -15.36 2.64 9.94
N ARG A 283 -15.80 2.22 8.74
CA ARG A 283 -16.56 0.98 8.57
C ARG A 283 -15.74 -0.23 8.98
N PHE A 284 -14.47 -0.26 8.62
CA PHE A 284 -13.55 -1.34 8.98
C PHE A 284 -13.30 -1.41 10.49
N ILE A 285 -12.90 -0.32 11.13
CA ILE A 285 -12.57 -0.28 12.56
C ILE A 285 -13.81 -0.61 13.42
N TYR A 286 -14.95 0.00 13.11
CA TYR A 286 -16.17 -0.12 13.93
C TYR A 286 -17.13 -1.21 13.46
N GLY A 287 -16.80 -1.98 12.42
CA GLY A 287 -17.64 -3.06 11.90
C GLY A 287 -19.02 -2.61 11.41
N LYS A 288 -19.13 -1.42 10.81
CA LYS A 288 -20.42 -0.82 10.40
C LYS A 288 -21.05 -1.44 9.14
N GLY A 289 -20.39 -2.44 8.54
CA GLY A 289 -20.80 -3.02 7.26
C GLY A 289 -20.66 -2.05 6.07
N TRP A 290 -21.07 -2.50 4.89
CA TRP A 290 -20.87 -1.80 3.61
C TRP A 290 -22.16 -1.30 2.97
N ASP A 291 -23.30 -1.50 3.63
CA ASP A 291 -24.56 -0.92 3.18
C ASP A 291 -24.52 0.61 3.30
N PRO A 292 -25.05 1.34 2.30
CA PRO A 292 -25.05 2.78 2.31
C PRO A 292 -25.94 3.33 3.43
N TYR A 293 -25.54 4.45 4.02
CA TYR A 293 -26.36 5.13 5.02
C TYR A 293 -27.66 5.64 4.40
N VAL A 294 -28.75 5.51 5.15
CA VAL A 294 -30.01 6.20 4.87
C VAL A 294 -29.86 7.59 5.50
N GLY A 295 -29.67 8.60 4.66
CA GLY A 295 -29.56 10.00 5.09
C GLY A 295 -30.87 10.55 5.63
#